data_AF-A0A918H029-F1
#
_entry.id   AF-A0A918H029-F1
#
_cell.length_a   1.000
_cell.length_b   1.000
_cell.length_c   1.000
_cell.angle_alpha   90.00
_cell.angle_beta   90.00
_cell.angle_gamma   90.00
#
_symmetry.space_group_name_H-M   'P 1'
#
loop_
_entity.id
_entity.type
_entity.pdbx_description
1 polymer ?
#
loop_
_entity_poly.entity_id
_entity_poly.type
_entity_poly.pdbx_seq_one_letter_code
_entity_poly.pdbx_strand_id
1 'polypeptide(L)'
;MTGPPGPDDAALIAESLERPDVFADLYGRHAADIHRYAARRLGDAAADDITADTFLTAFRHPPSRPSSPAPSTSRPAYTARCCGPSPPFPV
;
A
#
# COMPACT_ATOMS: atom_id res chain seq x y z
N MET A 1 20.00 18.60 -0.93
CA MET A 1 18.92 18.87 -1.90
C MET A 1 18.14 17.58 -2.10
N THR A 2 17.31 17.19 -1.13
CA THR A 2 16.39 16.05 -1.30
C THR A 2 15.04 16.68 -1.62
N GLY A 3 14.61 16.55 -2.87
CA GLY A 3 13.25 16.95 -3.25
C GLY A 3 12.23 16.16 -2.44
N PRO A 4 10.97 16.62 -2.36
CA PRO A 4 9.92 15.83 -1.74
C PRO A 4 9.92 14.42 -2.35
N PRO A 5 9.67 13.37 -1.56
CA PRO A 5 9.52 12.03 -2.10
C PRO A 5 8.52 12.13 -3.25
N GLY A 6 8.86 11.53 -4.40
CA GLY A 6 7.95 11.50 -5.54
C GLY A 6 6.57 10.97 -5.11
N PRO A 7 5.52 11.25 -5.89
CA PRO A 7 4.16 10.85 -5.54
C PRO A 7 4.11 9.37 -5.15
N ASP A 8 3.48 9.10 -4.01
CA ASP A 8 3.27 7.73 -3.54
C ASP A 8 2.38 6.96 -4.53
N ASP A 9 2.45 5.63 -4.48
CA ASP A 9 1.73 4.80 -5.44
C ASP A 9 0.21 4.98 -5.34
N ALA A 10 -0.32 5.29 -4.15
CA ALA A 10 -1.75 5.54 -3.96
C ALA A 10 -2.19 6.88 -4.59
N ALA A 11 -1.31 7.88 -4.64
CA ALA A 11 -1.52 9.14 -5.32
C ALA A 11 -1.50 8.93 -6.84
N LEU A 12 -0.55 8.15 -7.36
CA LEU A 12 -0.52 7.79 -8.78
C LEU A 12 -1.76 7.00 -9.21
N ILE A 13 -2.21 6.02 -8.39
CA ILE A 13 -3.45 5.28 -8.66
C ILE A 13 -4.65 6.23 -8.65
N ALA A 14 -4.74 7.14 -7.68
CA ALA A 14 -5.86 8.09 -7.60
C ALA A 14 -5.88 9.06 -8.79
N GLU A 15 -4.72 9.62 -9.16
CA GLU A 15 -4.59 10.51 -10.32
C GLU A 15 -4.89 9.76 -11.62
N SER A 16 -4.52 8.48 -11.73
CA SER A 16 -4.79 7.66 -12.91
C SER A 16 -6.27 7.47 -13.25
N LEU A 17 -7.18 7.70 -12.29
CA LEU A 17 -8.62 7.64 -12.52
C LEU A 17 -9.10 8.77 -13.46
N GLU A 18 -8.46 9.93 -13.39
CA GLU A 18 -8.75 11.10 -14.23
C GLU A 18 -7.77 11.24 -15.39
N ARG A 19 -6.51 10.83 -15.16
CA ARG A 19 -5.40 10.93 -16.09
C ARG A 19 -4.73 9.56 -16.31
N PRO A 20 -5.26 8.74 -17.23
CA PRO A 20 -4.77 7.38 -17.47
C PRO A 20 -3.27 7.28 -17.76
N ASP A 21 -2.67 8.33 -18.34
CA ASP A 21 -1.24 8.44 -18.64
C ASP A 21 -0.34 8.30 -17.40
N VAL A 22 -0.83 8.76 -16.23
CA VAL A 22 -0.07 8.74 -14.97
C VAL A 22 0.15 7.32 -14.44
N PHE A 23 -0.67 6.35 -14.88
CA PHE A 23 -0.48 4.95 -14.52
C PHE A 23 0.82 4.35 -15.09
N ALA A 24 1.36 4.91 -16.18
CA ALA A 24 2.61 4.43 -16.78
C ALA A 24 3.81 4.58 -15.82
N ASP A 25 3.77 5.54 -14.90
CA ASP A 25 4.81 5.71 -13.88
C ASP A 25 4.86 4.53 -12.90
N LEU A 26 3.71 3.95 -12.54
CA LEU A 26 3.64 2.73 -11.74
C LEU A 26 4.23 1.54 -12.48
N TYR A 27 3.95 1.43 -13.79
CA TYR A 27 4.54 0.40 -14.63
C TYR A 27 6.07 0.50 -14.63
N GLY A 28 6.62 1.69 -14.89
CA GLY A 28 8.06 1.92 -14.92
C GLY A 28 8.76 1.59 -13.58
N ARG A 29 8.08 1.81 -12.45
CA ARG A 29 8.61 1.49 -11.11
C ARG A 29 8.59 0.00 -10.79
N HIS A 30 7.51 -0.70 -11.15
CA HIS A 30 7.22 -2.04 -10.61
C HIS A 30 7.39 -3.19 -11.61
N ALA A 31 7.38 -2.92 -12.92
CA ALA A 31 7.40 -3.97 -13.94
C ALA A 31 8.63 -4.88 -13.85
N ALA A 32 9.82 -4.32 -13.61
CA ALA A 32 11.04 -5.10 -13.49
C ALA A 32 11.01 -6.07 -12.29
N ASP A 33 10.46 -5.63 -11.16
CA ASP A 33 10.38 -6.45 -9.95
C ASP A 33 9.34 -7.56 -10.08
N ILE A 34 8.18 -7.25 -10.65
CA ILE A 34 7.12 -8.22 -10.95
C ILE A 34 7.60 -9.24 -11.98
N HIS A 35 8.22 -8.78 -13.08
CA HIS A 35 8.79 -9.66 -14.10
C HIS A 35 9.83 -10.60 -13.50
N ARG A 36 10.78 -10.07 -12.71
CA ARG A 36 11.80 -10.90 -12.04
C ARG A 36 11.18 -11.93 -11.11
N TYR A 37 10.11 -11.58 -10.41
CA TYR A 37 9.38 -12.53 -9.58
C TYR A 37 8.67 -13.60 -10.41
N ALA A 38 7.97 -13.21 -11.48
CA ALA A 38 7.27 -14.12 -12.38
C ALA A 38 8.24 -15.08 -13.07
N ALA A 39 9.36 -14.58 -13.61
CA ALA A 39 10.41 -15.39 -14.23
C ALA A 39 10.97 -16.44 -13.27
N ARG A 40 11.17 -16.09 -11.99
CA ARG A 40 11.63 -17.03 -10.95
C ARG A 40 10.61 -18.12 -10.62
N ARG A 41 9.32 -17.86 -10.82
CA ARG A 41 8.24 -18.76 -10.38
C ARG A 41 7.64 -19.60 -11.51
N LEU A 42 7.62 -19.05 -12.72
CA LEU A 42 6.91 -19.62 -13.88
C LEU A 42 7.82 -19.75 -15.12
N GLY A 43 9.04 -19.22 -15.06
CA GLY A 43 9.96 -19.15 -16.20
C GLY A 43 9.79 -17.87 -17.01
N ASP A 44 10.85 -17.54 -17.76
CA ASP A 44 10.96 -16.29 -18.53
C ASP A 44 9.85 -16.15 -19.58
N ALA A 45 9.50 -17.27 -20.24
CA ALA A 45 8.46 -17.31 -21.27
C ALA A 45 7.07 -16.87 -20.78
N ALA A 46 6.77 -16.99 -19.49
CA ALA A 46 5.50 -16.57 -18.91
C ALA A 46 5.59 -15.22 -18.18
N ALA A 47 6.80 -14.66 -18.01
CA ALA A 47 7.02 -13.51 -17.14
C ALA A 47 6.49 -12.21 -17.75
N ASP A 48 6.68 -12.01 -19.05
CA ASP A 48 6.16 -10.84 -19.77
C ASP A 48 4.63 -10.80 -19.74
N ASP A 49 3.97 -11.91 -20.09
CA ASP A 49 2.51 -12.01 -20.14
C ASP A 49 1.88 -11.76 -18.76
N ILE A 50 2.43 -12.38 -17.71
CA ILE A 50 1.93 -12.21 -16.33
C ILE A 50 2.16 -10.78 -15.84
N THR A 51 3.29 -10.17 -16.20
CA THR A 51 3.57 -8.77 -15.84
C THR A 51 2.53 -7.87 -16.52
N ALA A 52 2.34 -8.01 -17.83
CA ALA A 52 1.37 -7.23 -18.59
C ALA A 52 -0.07 -7.41 -18.04
N ASP A 53 -0.50 -8.65 -17.80
CA ASP A 53 -1.84 -8.95 -17.30
C ASP A 53 -2.09 -8.40 -15.89
N THR A 54 -1.06 -8.42 -15.03
CA THR A 54 -1.12 -7.84 -13.69
C THR A 54 -1.39 -6.34 -13.75
N PHE A 55 -0.64 -5.60 -14.56
CA PHE A 55 -0.84 -4.16 -14.71
C PHE A 55 -2.15 -3.82 -15.41
N LEU A 56 -2.56 -4.63 -16.40
CA LEU A 56 -3.86 -4.44 -17.07
C LEU A 56 -5.03 -4.66 -16.11
N THR A 57 -4.93 -5.67 -15.24
CA THR A 57 -5.91 -5.94 -14.19
C THR A 57 -5.97 -4.79 -13.19
N ALA A 58 -4.81 -4.32 -12.72
CA ALA A 58 -4.73 -3.18 -11.79
C ALA A 58 -5.26 -1.88 -12.41
N PHE A 59 -5.07 -1.68 -13.73
CA PHE A 59 -5.61 -0.51 -14.44
C PHE A 59 -7.14 -0.57 -14.60
N ARG A 60 -7.69 -1.76 -14.91
CA ARG A 60 -9.15 -1.95 -15.09
C ARG A 60 -9.92 -1.96 -13.77
N HIS A 61 -9.29 -2.47 -12.72
CA HIS A 61 -9.85 -2.59 -11.39
C HIS A 61 -8.87 -1.98 -10.39
N PRO A 62 -8.69 -0.64 -10.42
CA PRO A 62 -7.84 0.03 -9.47
C PRO A 62 -8.34 -0.32 -8.07
N PRO A 63 -7.46 -0.76 -7.16
CA PRO A 63 -7.88 -1.10 -5.82
C PRO A 63 -8.54 0.14 -5.23
N SER A 64 -9.79 -0.02 -4.77
CA SER A 64 -10.48 1.07 -4.09
C SER A 64 -9.56 1.59 -3.01
N ARG A 65 -9.12 2.85 -3.16
CA ARG A 65 -8.37 3.53 -2.11
C ARG A 65 -9.22 3.40 -0.86
N PRO A 66 -8.68 2.89 0.27
CA PRO A 66 -9.47 2.90 1.49
C PRO A 66 -9.86 4.35 1.72
N SER A 67 -11.16 4.66 1.61
CA SER A 67 -11.69 5.97 1.99
C SER A 67 -11.16 6.19 3.39
N SER A 68 -10.26 7.15 3.56
CA SER A 68 -9.70 7.45 4.86
C SER A 68 -10.89 7.59 5.79
N PRO A 69 -11.07 6.71 6.81
CA PRO A 69 -12.12 6.97 7.75
C PRO A 69 -11.76 8.32 8.35
N ALA A 70 -12.65 9.31 8.18
CA ALA A 70 -12.54 10.60 8.86
C ALA A 70 -12.03 10.33 10.29
N PRO A 71 -11.06 11.11 10.80
CA PRO A 71 -10.43 10.79 12.09
C PRO A 71 -11.55 10.50 13.08
N SER A 72 -11.62 9.24 13.53
CA SER A 72 -12.59 8.82 14.53
C SER A 72 -12.23 9.56 15.81
N THR A 73 -12.75 10.78 15.97
CA THR A 73 -12.81 11.49 17.23
C THR A 73 -13.83 10.79 18.10
N SER A 74 -13.51 9.57 18.51
CA SER A 74 -14.18 8.93 19.62
C SER A 74 -13.17 8.08 20.38
N ARG A 75 -12.58 8.71 21.39
CA ARG A 75 -12.30 8.13 22.72
C ARG A 75 -11.76 9.22 23.65
N PRO A 76 -12.55 9.73 24.61
CA PRO A 76 -11.97 10.39 25.77
C PRO A 76 -11.56 9.36 26.84
N ALA A 77 -10.58 9.80 27.62
CA ALA A 77 -10.23 9.41 28.99
C ALA A 77 -9.72 7.97 29.24
N TYR A 78 -8.45 7.74 28.91
CA TYR A 78 -7.54 7.09 29.87
C TYR A 78 -7.42 8.00 31.11
N THR A 79 -8.37 7.94 32.03
CA THR A 79 -8.19 8.43 33.41
C THR A 79 -9.06 7.61 34.34
N ALA A 80 -8.68 6.36 34.55
CA ALA A 80 -9.01 5.63 35.76
C ALA A 80 -7.72 5.02 36.30
N ARG A 81 -6.89 5.91 36.86
CA ARG A 81 -6.01 5.71 38.01
C ARG A 81 -6.05 4.28 38.59
N CYS A 82 -5.08 3.44 38.24
CA CYS A 82 -4.73 2.27 39.04
C CYS A 82 -3.85 2.74 40.20
N CYS A 83 -4.46 3.30 41.25
CA CYS A 83 -3.85 3.33 42.58
C CYS A 83 -4.47 2.21 43.41
N GLY A 84 -3.76 1.08 43.53
CA GLY A 84 -4.04 0.05 44.52
C GLY A 84 -2.72 -0.42 45.11
N PRO A 85 -2.57 -0.54 46.44
CA PRO A 85 -1.32 -0.96 47.06
C PRO A 85 -1.02 -2.43 46.72
N SER A 86 0.22 -2.70 46.36
CA SER A 86 0.76 -4.04 46.14
C SER A 86 0.64 -4.90 47.41
N PRO A 87 0.07 -6.12 47.37
CA PRO A 87 0.20 -7.06 48.48
C PRO A 87 1.60 -7.70 48.49
N PRO A 88 2.14 -8.10 49.66
CA PRO A 88 3.42 -8.77 49.74
C PRO A 88 3.31 -10.23 49.27
N PHE A 89 4.29 -10.68 48.50
CA PHE A 89 4.49 -12.09 48.16
C PHE A 89 4.83 -12.89 49.43
N PRO A 90 4.23 -14.07 49.66
CA PRO A 90 4.77 -15.03 50.62
C PRO A 90 5.85 -15.90 49.94
N VAL A 91 6.86 -16.27 50.75
CA VAL A 91 7.99 -17.16 50.46
C VAL A 91 7.59 -18.60 50.20
#